data_AF-A0A1H1WWH7-F1
#
_entry.id   AF-A0A1H1WWH7-F1
#
_cell.length_a   1.000
_cell.length_b   1.000
_cell.length_c   1.000
_cell.angle_alpha   90.00
_cell.angle_beta   90.00
_cell.angle_gamma   90.00
#
_symmetry.space_group_name_H-M   'P 1'
#
loop_
_entity.id
_entity.type
_entity.pdbx_description
1 polymer ?
#
loop_
_entity_poly.entity_id
_entity_poly.type
_entity_poly.pdbx_seq_one_letter_code
_entity_poly.pdbx_strand_id
1 'polypeptide(L)' 'MTTAEHELPVGPAQAELAARLHALEEQPLAERADGYVQLHDEMRDRLEGGDAAGTQD' A
#
# COMPACT_ATOMS: atom_id res chain seq x y z
N MET A 1 -3.66 31.43 13.42
CA MET A 1 -2.58 30.47 13.18
C MET A 1 -3.23 29.22 12.61
N THR A 2 -3.31 29.12 11.28
CA THR A 2 -3.82 27.90 10.65
C THR A 2 -2.67 26.90 10.65
N THR A 3 -2.84 25.77 11.33
CA THR A 3 -1.94 24.64 11.20
C THR A 3 -2.09 24.20 9.75
N ALA A 4 -1.14 24.58 8.89
CA ALA A 4 -1.00 23.95 7.60
C ALA A 4 -0.61 22.51 7.90
N GLU A 5 -1.60 21.62 7.96
CA GLU A 5 -1.37 20.19 8.00
C GLU A 5 -0.47 19.88 6.80
N HIS A 6 0.69 19.36 7.14
CA HIS A 6 1.77 19.02 6.25
C HIS A 6 1.30 17.85 5.40
N GLU A 7 0.50 18.11 4.36
CA GLU A 7 0.29 17.17 3.26
C GLU A 7 1.65 16.99 2.58
N LEU A 8 2.46 16.09 3.15
CA LEU A 8 3.59 15.52 2.45
C LEU A 8 3.03 14.96 1.13
N PRO A 9 3.65 15.28 -0.01
CA PRO A 9 3.23 14.71 -1.27
C PRO A 9 3.25 13.18 -1.13
N VAL A 10 2.09 12.56 -1.32
CA VAL A 10 1.93 11.10 -1.27
C VAL A 10 2.89 10.51 -2.28
N GLY A 11 3.83 9.68 -1.83
CA GLY A 11 4.78 9.02 -2.73
C GLY A 11 4.03 8.13 -3.72
N PRO A 12 4.59 7.86 -4.92
CA PRO A 12 3.92 7.07 -5.95
C PRO A 12 3.47 5.68 -5.43
N ALA A 13 4.26 5.06 -4.54
CA ALA A 13 3.92 3.79 -3.92
C ALA A 13 2.71 3.88 -2.96
N GLN A 14 2.56 4.98 -2.22
CA GLN A 14 1.38 5.20 -1.38
C GLN A 14 0.14 5.51 -2.23
N ALA A 15 0.27 6.24 -3.33
CA ALA A 15 -0.83 6.50 -4.25
C ALA A 15 -1.33 5.20 -4.92
N GLU A 16 -0.42 4.32 -5.32
CA GLU A 16 -0.76 3.00 -5.87
C GLU A 16 -1.48 2.13 -4.83
N LEU A 17 -1.00 2.10 -3.58
CA LEU A 17 -1.65 1.37 -2.49
C LEU A 17 -3.06 1.89 -2.23
N ALA A 18 -3.24 3.21 -2.16
CA ALA A 18 -4.55 3.82 -1.96
C ALA A 18 -5.53 3.48 -3.09
N ALA A 19 -5.06 3.51 -4.34
CA ALA A 19 -5.89 3.13 -5.49
C ALA A 19 -6.32 1.65 -5.45
N ARG A 20 -5.41 0.74 -5.06
CA ARG A 20 -5.72 -0.70 -4.91
C ARG A 20 -6.69 -0.96 -3.76
N LEU A 21 -6.53 -0.30 -2.62
CA LEU A 21 -7.47 -0.39 -1.49
C LEU A 21 -8.86 0.10 -1.89
N HIS A 22 -8.96 1.23 -2.59
CA HIS A 22 -10.23 1.72 -3.09
C HIS A 22 -10.90 0.73 -4.04
N ALA A 23 -10.14 0.14 -4.98
CA ALA A 23 -10.67 -0.88 -5.88
C ALA A 23 -11.16 -2.15 -5.15
N LEU A 24 -10.54 -2.53 -4.04
CA LEU A 24 -11.01 -3.64 -3.20
C LEU A 24 -12.31 -3.27 -2.47
N GLU A 25 -12.44 -2.05 -1.96
CA GLU A 25 -13.63 -1.61 -1.24
C GLU A 25 -14.91 -1.60 -2.09
N GLU A 26 -14.77 -1.41 -3.41
CA GLU A 26 -15.86 -1.47 -4.38
C GLU A 26 -16.32 -2.91 -4.71
N GLN A 27 -15.60 -3.94 -4.25
CA GLN A 27 -15.97 -5.35 -4.46
C GLN A 27 -17.03 -5.82 -3.47
N PRO A 28 -17.80 -6.88 -3.81
CA PRO A 28 -18.68 -7.55 -2.85
C PRO A 28 -17.95 -7.98 -1.58
N LEU A 29 -18.65 -7.92 -0.44
CA LEU A 29 -18.04 -8.19 0.87
C LEU A 29 -17.33 -9.55 0.95
N ALA A 30 -17.86 -10.57 0.26
CA ALA A 30 -17.26 -11.90 0.22
C ALA A 30 -15.89 -11.93 -0.48
N GLU A 31 -15.67 -11.06 -1.48
CA GLU A 31 -14.46 -11.03 -2.31
C GLU A 31 -13.36 -10.15 -1.67
N ARG A 32 -13.76 -9.18 -0.86
CA ARG A 32 -12.84 -8.25 -0.18
C ARG A 32 -11.80 -8.96 0.68
N ALA A 33 -12.19 -9.99 1.43
CA ALA A 33 -11.30 -10.69 2.33
C ALA A 33 -10.13 -11.34 1.57
N ASP A 34 -10.42 -12.06 0.50
CA ASP A 34 -9.42 -12.71 -0.35
C ASP A 34 -8.51 -11.69 -1.04
N GLY A 35 -9.06 -10.56 -1.45
CA GLY A 35 -8.30 -9.46 -2.03
C GLY A 35 -7.36 -8.76 -1.04
N TYR A 36 -7.78 -8.57 0.22
CA TYR A 36 -6.92 -8.01 1.25
C TYR A 36 -5.77 -8.96 1.64
N VAL A 37 -6.02 -10.28 1.68
CA VAL A 37 -4.98 -11.28 1.93
C VAL A 37 -3.89 -11.19 0.85
N GLN A 38 -4.29 -11.17 -0.43
CA GLN A 38 -3.35 -11.04 -1.55
C GLN A 38 -2.55 -9.74 -1.47
N LEU A 39 -3.22 -8.60 -1.20
CA LEU A 39 -2.54 -7.31 -1.06
C LEU A 39 -1.52 -7.33 0.09
N HIS A 40 -1.87 -7.93 1.21
CA HIS A 40 -0.98 -8.05 2.37
C HIS A 40 0.22 -8.94 2.05
N ASP A 41 0.03 -10.08 1.40
CA ASP A 41 1.13 -10.96 0.98
C ASP A 41 2.08 -10.26 0.01
N GLU A 42 1.56 -9.52 -0.98
CA GLU A 42 2.41 -8.70 -1.86
C GLU A 42 3.21 -7.64 -1.10
N MET A 43 2.59 -6.97 -0.11
CA MET A 43 3.29 -5.98 0.72
C MET A 43 4.38 -6.64 1.57
N ARG A 44 4.09 -7.81 2.15
CA ARG A 44 5.06 -8.60 2.90
C ARG A 44 6.26 -8.95 2.01
N ASP A 45 6.01 -9.51 0.84
CA ASP A 45 7.07 -9.93 -0.08
C ASP A 45 7.92 -8.73 -0.56
N ARG A 46 7.31 -7.56 -0.76
CA ARG A 46 8.05 -6.32 -1.09
C ARG A 46 8.91 -5.82 0.07
N LEU A 47 8.44 -5.92 1.30
CA LEU A 47 9.20 -5.50 2.48
C LEU A 47 10.33 -6.48 2.79
N GLU A 48 10.04 -7.79 2.74
CA GLU A 48 11.03 -8.84 2.96
C GLU A 48 12.06 -8.93 1.83
N GLY A 49 11.64 -8.74 0.57
CA GLY A 49 12.54 -8.71 -0.59
C GLY A 49 13.26 -7.37 -0.78
N GLY A 50 12.65 -6.27 -0.33
CA GLY A 50 13.22 -4.92 -0.40
C GLY A 50 14.33 -4.67 0.61
N ASP A 51 14.29 -5.33 1.78
CA ASP A 51 15.37 -5.26 2.79
C ASP A 51 16.65 -5.97 2.32
N ALA A 52 16.52 -6.97 1.44
CA ALA A 52 17.67 -7.66 0.83
C ALA A 52 18.36 -6.83 -0.29
N ALA A 53 17.65 -5.87 -0.90
CA ALA A 53 18.20 -5.04 -1.97
C ALA A 53 19.06 -3.86 -1.46
N GLY A 54 19.05 -3.58 -0.15
CA GLY A 54 19.83 -2.52 0.49
C GLY A 54 21.26 -2.89 0.89
N THR A 55 21.71 -4.12 0.64
CA THR A 55 23.07 -4.62 1.01
C THR A 55 23.99 -4.81 -0.21
N GLN A 56 23.66 -4.27 -1.38
CA GLN A 56 24.56 -4.33 -2.55
C GLN A 56 25.21 -2.96 -2.83
N ASP A 57 26.44 -2.84 -2.31
CA ASP A 57 27.53 -1.88 -2.61
C ASP A 57 27.38 -0.41 -2.13
#